data_AF-A0A6N6P8Z7-F1
#
_entry.id   AF-A0A6N6P8Z7-F1
#
_cell.length_a   1.000
_cell.length_b   1.000
_cell.length_c   1.000
_cell.angle_alpha   90.00
_cell.angle_beta   90.00
_cell.angle_gamma   90.00
#
_symmetry.space_group_name_H-M   'P 1'
#
loop_
_entity.id
_entity.type
_entity.pdbx_description
1 polymer ?
#
loop_
_entity_poly.entity_id
_entity_poly.type
_entity_poly.pdbx_seq_one_letter_code
_entity_poly.pdbx_strand_id
1 'polypeptide(L)'
;MTNDIVALIEYYEKEKGIDRDRVVSALEFAFISAYRKMVPGADAIDTLRADVNTRKGETRIFASLTVVADDGQTDKFNQVQLAIALKKNPAAQHGDVQEFNVTTKDFGRIAVQTAK
;
A
#
# COMPACT_ATOMS: atom_id res chain seq x y z
N MET A 1 3.42 23.73 -2.79
CA MET A 1 3.46 23.09 -1.46
C MET A 1 4.34 21.87 -1.59
N THR A 2 5.55 21.93 -1.05
CA THR A 2 6.42 20.77 -0.92
C THR A 2 5.67 19.72 -0.11
N ASN A 3 5.53 18.52 -0.65
CA ASN A 3 4.68 17.48 -0.09
C ASN A 3 5.10 17.19 1.37
N ASP A 4 4.17 17.36 2.32
CA ASP A 4 4.42 17.30 3.77
C ASP A 4 5.13 16.01 4.20
N ILE A 5 4.94 14.89 3.48
CA ILE A 5 5.67 13.63 3.70
C ILE A 5 7.17 13.78 3.45
N VAL A 6 7.58 14.49 2.38
CA VAL A 6 9.00 14.68 2.05
C VAL A 6 9.67 15.53 3.12
N ALA A 7 9.01 16.60 3.57
CA ALA A 7 9.50 17.44 4.65
C ALA A 7 9.63 16.66 5.96
N LEU A 8 8.68 15.77 6.26
CA LEU A 8 8.73 14.90 7.44
C LEU A 8 9.92 13.93 7.38
N ILE A 9 10.16 13.29 6.24
CA ILE A 9 11.31 12.39 6.04
C ILE A 9 12.62 13.15 6.24
N GLU A 10 12.76 14.32 5.61
CA GLU A 10 13.97 15.15 5.73
C GLU A 10 14.20 15.63 7.17
N TYR A 11 13.13 15.97 7.91
CA TYR A 11 13.24 16.36 9.31
C TYR A 11 13.82 15.23 10.17
N TYR A 12 13.27 14.01 10.07
CA TYR A 12 13.78 12.88 10.87
C TYR A 12 15.19 12.44 10.44
N GLU A 13 15.50 12.54 9.14
CA GLU A 13 16.84 12.25 8.61
C GLU A 13 17.88 13.25 9.11
N LYS A 14 17.63 14.55 8.94
CA LYS A 14 18.61 15.61 9.21
C LYS A 14 18.65 16.02 10.68
N GLU A 15 17.51 16.20 11.31
CA GLU A 15 17.42 16.75 12.68
C GLU A 15 17.49 15.67 13.76
N LYS A 16 17.03 14.45 13.45
CA LYS A 16 17.08 13.32 14.39
C LYS A 16 18.17 12.30 14.07
N GLY A 17 18.87 12.45 12.93
CA GLY A 17 19.94 11.54 12.52
C GLY A 17 19.45 10.11 12.28
N ILE A 18 18.17 9.92 11.97
CA ILE A 18 17.59 8.60 11.73
C ILE A 18 17.84 8.25 10.27
N ASP A 19 18.32 7.03 10.04
CA ASP A 19 18.49 6.50 8.69
C ASP A 19 17.20 6.62 7.86
N ARG A 20 17.32 7.12 6.62
CA ARG A 20 16.19 7.44 5.77
C ARG A 20 15.30 6.23 5.54
N ASP A 21 15.88 5.05 5.32
CA ASP A 21 15.12 3.84 5.06
C ASP A 21 14.32 3.43 6.31
N ARG A 22 14.89 3.62 7.51
CA ARG A 22 14.15 3.39 8.77
C ARG A 22 12.97 4.34 8.93
N VAL A 23 13.11 5.62 8.57
CA VAL A 23 12.00 6.59 8.61
C VAL A 23 10.90 6.18 7.64
N VAL A 24 11.29 5.81 6.42
CA VAL A 24 10.34 5.39 5.37
C VAL A 24 9.60 4.13 5.80
N SER A 25 10.29 3.09 6.30
CA SER A 25 9.63 1.87 6.79
C SER A 25 8.67 2.15 7.95
N ALA A 26 9.00 3.07 8.86
CA ALA A 26 8.11 3.47 9.93
C ALA A 26 6.84 4.16 9.40
N LEU A 27 6.98 5.03 8.40
CA LEU A 27 5.86 5.69 7.73
C LEU A 27 5.00 4.68 6.97
N GLU A 28 5.60 3.73 6.25
CA GLU A 28 4.88 2.67 5.54
C GLU A 28 4.03 1.85 6.51
N PHE A 29 4.57 1.46 7.65
CA PHE A 29 3.82 0.77 8.70
C PHE A 29 2.66 1.61 9.25
N ALA A 30 2.92 2.90 9.53
CA ALA A 30 1.90 3.83 10.00
C ALA A 30 0.76 4.00 8.97
N PHE A 31 1.10 4.09 7.67
CA PHE A 31 0.10 4.19 6.61
C PHE A 31 -0.72 2.92 6.45
N ILE A 32 -0.13 1.73 6.55
CA ILE A 32 -0.90 0.48 6.53
C ILE A 32 -1.89 0.44 7.71
N SER A 33 -1.44 0.83 8.91
CA SER A 33 -2.30 0.90 10.10
C SER A 33 -3.46 1.89 9.93
N ALA A 34 -3.19 3.08 9.38
CA ALA A 34 -4.21 4.07 9.08
C ALA A 34 -5.18 3.58 8.00
N TYR A 35 -4.67 2.97 6.93
CA TYR A 35 -5.47 2.42 5.84
C TYR A 35 -6.49 1.40 6.34
N ARG A 36 -6.04 0.45 7.16
CA ARG A 36 -6.89 -0.58 7.78
C ARG A 36 -8.06 0.03 8.57
N LYS A 37 -7.80 1.07 9.37
CA LYS A 37 -8.81 1.75 10.18
C LYS A 37 -9.80 2.57 9.36
N MET A 38 -9.34 3.16 8.25
CA MET A 38 -10.13 4.13 7.49
C MET A 38 -10.93 3.51 6.35
N VAL A 39 -10.45 2.40 5.78
CA VAL A 39 -11.05 1.79 4.59
C VAL A 39 -11.87 0.57 5.01
N PRO A 40 -13.21 0.61 4.84
CA PRO A 40 -14.06 -0.52 5.19
C PRO A 40 -13.63 -1.81 4.48
N GLY A 41 -13.45 -2.88 5.25
CA GLY A 41 -13.04 -4.19 4.76
C GLY A 41 -11.52 -4.35 4.57
N ALA A 42 -10.71 -3.30 4.73
CA ALA A 42 -9.26 -3.41 4.62
C ALA A 42 -8.63 -4.28 5.71
N ASP A 43 -9.29 -4.43 6.86
CA ASP A 43 -8.86 -5.35 7.93
C ASP A 43 -8.88 -6.82 7.52
N ALA A 44 -9.71 -7.19 6.52
CA ALA A 44 -9.80 -8.55 6.00
C ALA A 44 -8.71 -8.88 4.96
N ILE A 45 -7.89 -7.89 4.56
CA ILE A 45 -6.76 -8.12 3.66
C ILE A 45 -5.57 -8.59 4.49
N ASP A 46 -5.03 -9.75 4.17
CA ASP A 46 -3.94 -10.38 4.90
C ASP A 46 -2.64 -9.58 4.71
N THR A 47 -2.29 -9.33 3.44
CA THR A 47 -1.02 -8.71 3.08
C THR A 47 -1.23 -7.36 2.40
N LEU A 48 -0.89 -6.31 3.13
CA LEU A 48 -0.85 -4.93 2.64
C LEU A 48 0.58 -4.42 2.66
N ARG A 49 0.97 -3.70 1.61
CA ARG A 49 2.25 -3.01 1.50
C ARG A 49 2.01 -1.55 1.15
N ALA A 50 2.64 -0.64 1.88
CA ALA A 50 2.74 0.75 1.49
C ALA A 50 4.01 0.95 0.66
N ASP A 51 3.93 1.85 -0.32
CA ASP A 51 5.04 2.32 -1.15
C ASP A 51 5.06 3.84 -1.06
N VAL A 52 6.07 4.40 -0.38
CA VAL A 52 6.21 5.84 -0.21
C VAL A 52 7.24 6.38 -1.19
N ASN A 53 6.79 7.20 -2.14
CA ASN A 53 7.69 7.90 -3.04
C ASN A 53 8.37 9.05 -2.28
N THR A 54 9.61 8.85 -1.84
CA THR A 54 10.38 9.80 -1.04
C THR A 54 10.71 11.13 -1.75
N ARG A 55 10.54 11.21 -3.07
CA ARG A 55 10.79 12.43 -3.86
C ARG A 55 9.51 13.24 -4.06
N LYS A 56 8.40 12.58 -4.34
CA LYS A 56 7.11 13.21 -4.62
C LYS A 56 6.21 13.31 -3.39
N GLY A 57 6.49 12.53 -2.33
CA GLY A 57 5.64 12.31 -1.17
C GLY A 57 4.33 11.61 -1.51
N GLU A 58 4.27 10.86 -2.62
CA GLU A 58 3.10 10.08 -2.98
C GLU A 58 3.14 8.73 -2.25
N THR A 59 2.06 8.38 -1.56
CA THR A 59 1.91 7.05 -0.93
C THR A 59 0.95 6.21 -1.76
N ARG A 60 1.35 4.99 -2.10
CA ARG A 60 0.50 3.96 -2.71
C ARG A 60 0.36 2.79 -1.76
N ILE A 61 -0.84 2.22 -1.69
CA ILE A 61 -1.11 0.99 -0.94
C ILE A 61 -1.41 -0.14 -1.93
N PHE A 62 -0.75 -1.26 -1.73
CA PHE A 62 -0.90 -2.47 -2.51
C PHE A 62 -1.41 -3.62 -1.62
N ALA A 63 -2.35 -4.39 -2.15
CA ALA A 63 -2.79 -5.65 -1.56
C ALA A 63 -2.19 -6.81 -2.37
N SER A 64 -1.64 -7.82 -1.70
CA SER A 64 -1.19 -9.04 -2.38
C SER A 64 -2.33 -10.04 -2.43
N LEU A 65 -2.76 -10.40 -3.64
CA LEU A 65 -3.88 -11.30 -3.88
C LEU A 65 -3.39 -12.58 -4.54
N THR A 66 -3.90 -13.72 -4.08
CA THR A 66 -3.64 -15.04 -4.67
C THR A 66 -4.53 -15.23 -5.90
N VAL A 67 -3.93 -15.60 -7.01
CA VAL A 67 -4.62 -15.88 -8.26
C VAL A 67 -5.31 -17.23 -8.15
N VAL A 68 -6.62 -17.25 -8.36
CA VAL A 68 -7.47 -18.44 -8.31
C VAL A 68 -8.22 -18.62 -9.62
N ALA A 69 -8.79 -19.80 -9.84
CA ALA A 69 -9.65 -20.05 -11.00
C ALA A 69 -10.84 -19.08 -10.99
N ASP A 70 -11.38 -18.76 -12.16
CA ASP A 70 -12.44 -17.74 -12.29
C ASP A 70 -13.71 -18.11 -11.48
N ASP A 71 -13.99 -19.39 -11.30
CA ASP A 71 -15.09 -19.95 -10.51
C ASP A 71 -14.68 -20.35 -9.07
N GLY A 72 -13.40 -20.26 -8.73
CA GLY A 72 -12.83 -20.71 -7.47
C GLY A 72 -12.64 -19.63 -6.41
N GLN A 73 -13.10 -18.40 -6.65
CA GLN A 73 -12.93 -17.30 -5.69
C GLN A 73 -13.84 -17.47 -4.46
N THR A 74 -13.24 -17.72 -3.31
CA THR A 74 -13.92 -17.84 -2.01
C THR A 74 -13.67 -16.65 -1.10
N ASP A 75 -12.54 -15.96 -1.29
CA ASP A 75 -12.16 -14.78 -0.52
C ASP A 75 -11.89 -13.58 -1.43
N LYS A 76 -12.83 -12.64 -1.48
CA LYS A 76 -12.73 -11.44 -2.31
C LYS A 76 -11.65 -10.44 -1.87
N PHE A 77 -11.12 -10.56 -0.66
CA PHE A 77 -10.11 -9.65 -0.11
C PHE A 77 -8.69 -10.16 -0.33
N ASN A 78 -8.50 -11.48 -0.42
CA ASN A 78 -7.18 -12.11 -0.53
C ASN A 78 -6.99 -12.92 -1.83
N GLN A 79 -8.02 -13.03 -2.66
CA GLN A 79 -7.95 -13.74 -3.93
C GLN A 79 -8.43 -12.90 -5.11
N VAL A 80 -7.89 -13.20 -6.28
CA VAL A 80 -8.27 -12.58 -7.55
C VAL A 80 -8.45 -13.64 -8.61
N GLN A 81 -9.48 -13.49 -9.46
CA GLN A 81 -9.72 -14.38 -10.58
C GLN A 81 -8.58 -14.32 -11.60
N LEU A 82 -8.23 -15.46 -12.20
CA LEU A 82 -7.20 -15.59 -13.22
C LEU A 82 -7.43 -14.63 -14.38
N ALA A 83 -8.68 -14.48 -14.85
CA ALA A 83 -9.01 -13.53 -15.91
C ALA A 83 -8.69 -12.06 -15.55
N ILE A 84 -8.77 -11.68 -14.27
CA ILE A 84 -8.41 -10.35 -13.80
C ILE A 84 -6.88 -10.23 -13.68
N ALA A 85 -6.21 -11.25 -13.14
CA ALA A 85 -4.76 -11.30 -13.03
C ALA A 85 -4.09 -11.20 -14.41
N LEU A 86 -4.59 -11.93 -15.41
CA LEU A 86 -4.10 -11.94 -16.79
C LEU A 86 -4.18 -10.57 -17.48
N LYS A 87 -5.20 -9.75 -17.16
CA LYS A 87 -5.30 -8.38 -17.69
C LYS A 87 -4.16 -7.50 -17.21
N LYS A 88 -3.63 -7.76 -16.00
CA LYS A 88 -2.52 -7.02 -15.41
C LYS A 88 -1.17 -7.61 -15.80
N ASN A 89 -1.06 -8.93 -15.79
CA ASN A 89 0.14 -9.67 -16.18
C ASN A 89 -0.28 -10.86 -17.06
N PRO A 90 -0.05 -10.82 -18.39
CA PRO A 90 -0.41 -11.91 -19.29
C PRO A 90 0.27 -13.26 -18.99
N ALA A 91 1.33 -13.26 -18.17
CA ALA A 91 2.01 -14.47 -17.73
C ALA A 91 1.50 -15.02 -16.37
N ALA A 92 0.45 -14.43 -15.78
CA ALA A 92 -0.09 -14.87 -14.51
C ALA A 92 -0.65 -16.30 -14.58
N GLN A 93 -0.44 -17.07 -13.53
CA GLN A 93 -0.87 -18.46 -13.40
C GLN A 93 -1.71 -18.65 -12.13
N HIS A 94 -2.51 -19.71 -12.11
CA HIS A 94 -3.22 -20.12 -10.91
C HIS A 94 -2.24 -20.42 -9.77
N GLY A 95 -2.49 -19.84 -8.60
CA GLY A 95 -1.63 -19.97 -7.41
C GLY A 95 -0.58 -18.87 -7.28
N ASP A 96 -0.38 -18.02 -8.29
CA ASP A 96 0.52 -16.88 -8.18
C ASP A 96 0.01 -15.87 -7.14
N VAL A 97 0.93 -15.08 -6.59
CA VAL A 97 0.56 -13.91 -5.78
C VAL A 97 0.89 -12.66 -6.58
N GLN A 98 -0.10 -11.80 -6.75
CA GLN A 98 0.05 -10.56 -7.49
C GLN A 98 -0.44 -9.37 -6.67
N GLU A 99 0.34 -8.28 -6.69
CA GLU A 99 -0.04 -7.04 -6.02
C GLU A 99 -1.09 -6.28 -6.82
N PHE A 100 -2.09 -5.70 -6.17
CA PHE A 100 -3.08 -4.79 -6.76
C PHE A 100 -3.06 -3.45 -6.02
N ASN A 101 -3.11 -2.35 -6.78
CA ASN A 101 -3.16 -1.03 -6.18
C ASN A 101 -4.57 -0.79 -5.62
N VAL A 102 -4.66 -0.65 -4.30
CA VAL A 102 -5.91 -0.43 -3.55
C VAL A 102 -5.96 0.96 -2.92
N THR A 103 -5.08 1.87 -3.35
CA THR A 103 -5.03 3.24 -2.85
C THR A 103 -6.37 3.94 -3.08
N THR A 104 -7.03 4.38 -2.01
CA THR A 104 -8.29 5.13 -2.12
C THR A 104 -8.01 6.55 -2.60
N LYS A 105 -8.96 7.14 -3.34
CA LYS A 105 -8.91 8.58 -3.65
C LYS A 105 -8.83 9.35 -2.32
N ASP A 106 -7.91 10.31 -2.27
CA ASP A 106 -7.59 11.13 -1.08
C ASP A 106 -6.75 10.48 0.03
N PHE A 107 -6.35 9.20 -0.08
CA PHE A 107 -5.52 8.56 0.97
C PHE A 107 -4.21 9.31 1.25
N GLY A 108 -3.50 9.74 0.20
CA GLY A 108 -2.24 10.49 0.34
C GLY A 108 -2.38 11.80 1.12
N ARG A 109 -3.57 12.43 1.11
CA ARG A 109 -3.83 13.64 1.92
C ARG A 109 -4.12 13.32 3.38
N ILE A 110 -4.84 12.24 3.67
CA ILE A 110 -5.23 11.86 5.03
C ILE A 110 -4.05 11.24 5.79
N ALA A 111 -3.20 10.50 5.06
CA ALA A 111 -1.91 10.01 5.50
C ALA A 111 -1.06 11.10 6.18
N VAL A 112 -0.88 12.24 5.50
CA VAL A 112 -0.15 13.41 6.03
C VAL A 112 -0.74 13.94 7.33
N GLN A 113 -2.06 14.08 7.39
CA GLN A 113 -2.74 14.64 8.58
C GLN A 113 -2.66 13.72 9.80
N THR A 114 -2.58 12.41 9.57
CA THR A 114 -2.55 11.40 10.63
C THR A 114 -1.13 11.16 11.17
N ALA A 115 -0.09 11.50 10.39
CA ALA A 115 1.31 11.34 10.76
C ALA A 115 1.87 12.48 11.64
N LYS A 116 1.03 13.48 11.99
CA LYS A 116 1.41 14.66 12.76
C LYS A 116 1.43 14.40 14.27
#